data_AF-A0A1C3XFA0-F1
#
_entry.id   AF-A0A1C3XFA0-F1
#
_cell.length_a   1.000
_cell.length_b   1.000
_cell.length_c   1.000
_cell.angle_alpha   90.00
_cell.angle_beta   90.00
_cell.angle_gamma   90.00
#
_symmetry.space_group_name_H-M   'P 1'
#
loop_
_entity.id
_entity.type
_entity.pdbx_description
1 polymer ?
#
loop_
_entity_poly.entity_id
_entity_poly.type
_entity_poly.pdbx_seq_one_letter_code
_entity_poly.pdbx_strand_id
1 'polypeptide(L)'
;MTAKHVIRRLGETEGVTLRGQPMAFLVTGEDTGHTSMFDWTIPAGFATGRHVHRVQEETFYVLEGECEWFVGDEIVRATPGTFLFIPPGVPHNITNASEKPARVLMTVSPPGHEHYFEELAKLTASGPPDAKAISELRARFDTDQLSALTTRA
;
A
#
# COMPACT_ATOMS: atom_id res chain seq x y z
N MET A 1 9.34 19.00 14.88
CA MET A 1 10.57 18.63 14.14
C MET A 1 10.76 19.66 13.03
N THR A 2 11.95 20.26 12.88
CA THR A 2 12.27 21.07 11.69
C THR A 2 12.83 20.14 10.63
N ALA A 3 11.95 19.38 9.98
CA ALA A 3 12.38 18.54 8.87
C ALA A 3 12.99 19.43 7.77
N LYS A 4 14.11 18.99 7.18
CA LYS A 4 14.65 19.63 5.97
C LYS A 4 13.72 19.31 4.80
N HIS A 5 13.71 20.16 3.78
CA HIS A 5 13.01 19.84 2.55
C HIS A 5 13.63 18.58 1.92
N VAL A 6 12.79 17.74 1.31
CA VAL A 6 13.19 16.52 0.61
C VAL A 6 12.95 16.66 -0.88
N ILE A 7 13.89 16.14 -1.68
CA ILE A 7 13.76 16.00 -3.13
C ILE A 7 14.19 14.57 -3.46
N ARG A 8 13.28 13.79 -4.04
CA ARG A 8 13.50 12.38 -4.37
C ARG A 8 13.15 12.14 -5.84
N ARG A 9 14.00 11.40 -6.56
CA ARG A 9 13.76 10.99 -7.96
C ARG A 9 13.58 9.48 -8.03
N LEU A 10 12.71 9.03 -8.93
CA LEU A 10 12.52 7.61 -9.18
C LEU A 10 13.83 6.98 -9.66
N GLY A 11 14.15 5.80 -9.13
CA GLY A 11 15.44 5.13 -9.35
C GLY A 11 16.58 5.58 -8.42
N GLU A 12 16.45 6.76 -7.79
CA GLU A 12 17.38 7.26 -6.75
C GLU A 12 16.76 7.16 -5.34
N THR A 13 15.49 6.78 -5.25
CA THR A 13 14.72 6.77 -4.01
C THR A 13 14.75 5.40 -3.36
N GLU A 14 15.09 5.38 -2.07
CA GLU A 14 15.05 4.18 -1.24
C GLU A 14 13.61 3.74 -0.92
N GLY A 15 13.46 2.51 -0.46
CA GLY A 15 12.19 1.91 -0.08
C GLY A 15 12.36 0.40 0.05
N VAL A 16 11.32 -0.35 -0.29
CA VAL A 16 11.33 -1.81 -0.18
C VAL A 16 10.99 -2.48 -1.50
N THR A 17 11.31 -3.77 -1.60
CA THR A 17 10.78 -4.63 -2.66
C THR A 17 9.70 -5.53 -2.07
N LEU A 18 8.49 -5.43 -2.59
CA LEU A 18 7.36 -6.28 -2.19
C LEU A 18 6.96 -7.15 -3.38
N ARG A 19 6.98 -8.47 -3.18
CA ARG A 19 6.67 -9.46 -4.23
C ARG A 19 7.41 -9.20 -5.55
N GLY A 20 8.68 -8.83 -5.46
CA GLY A 20 9.54 -8.60 -6.62
C GLY A 20 9.31 -7.26 -7.34
N GLN A 21 8.44 -6.38 -6.83
CA GLN A 21 8.24 -5.04 -7.38
C GLN A 21 8.69 -3.96 -6.37
N PRO A 22 9.29 -2.85 -6.86
CA PRO A 22 9.73 -1.78 -5.99
C PRO A 22 8.54 -0.98 -5.44
N MET A 23 8.71 -0.53 -4.20
CA MET A 23 7.92 0.52 -3.58
C MET A 23 8.89 1.58 -3.07
N ALA A 24 8.89 2.75 -3.69
CA ALA A 24 9.77 3.85 -3.31
C ALA A 24 9.10 4.72 -2.25
N PHE A 25 9.83 5.10 -1.21
CA PHE A 25 9.32 5.94 -0.13
C PHE A 25 9.61 7.40 -0.47
N LEU A 26 8.58 8.18 -0.79
CA LEU A 26 8.72 9.57 -1.22
C LEU A 26 8.77 10.55 -0.04
N VAL A 27 8.02 10.26 1.02
CA VAL A 27 8.03 10.97 2.31
C VAL A 27 7.66 9.97 3.41
N THR A 28 8.30 10.03 4.58
CA THR A 28 7.99 9.20 5.76
C THR A 28 7.75 10.05 7.01
N GLY A 29 7.48 9.42 8.15
CA GLY A 29 7.35 10.09 9.45
C GLY A 29 8.63 10.81 9.92
N GLU A 30 9.79 10.47 9.35
CA GLU A 30 11.04 11.21 9.61
C GLU A 30 11.07 12.57 8.89
N ASP A 31 10.37 12.68 7.76
CA ASP A 31 10.33 13.87 6.92
C ASP A 31 9.16 14.81 7.27
N THR A 32 8.06 14.28 7.80
CA THR A 32 6.83 15.05 8.08
C THR A 32 6.04 14.47 9.24
N GLY A 33 5.27 15.30 9.92
CA GLY A 33 4.29 14.86 10.93
C GLY A 33 2.93 14.47 10.36
N HIS A 34 2.74 14.54 9.04
CA HIS A 34 1.41 14.49 8.42
C HIS A 34 1.13 13.21 7.63
N THR A 35 2.08 12.68 6.87
CA THR A 35 1.80 11.56 5.97
C THR A 35 3.04 10.80 5.53
N SER A 36 2.86 9.53 5.22
CA SER A 36 3.81 8.75 4.43
C SER A 36 3.30 8.59 3.01
N MET A 37 4.18 8.75 2.03
CA MET A 37 3.81 8.70 0.61
C MET A 37 4.74 7.75 -0.14
N PHE A 38 4.16 6.93 -1.01
CA PHE A 38 4.81 5.83 -1.68
C PHE A 38 4.51 5.85 -3.17
N ASP A 39 5.55 5.68 -3.98
CA ASP A 39 5.38 5.28 -5.38
C ASP A 39 5.39 3.76 -5.42
N TRP A 40 4.22 3.16 -5.68
CA TRP A 40 4.03 1.73 -5.56
C TRP A 40 3.72 1.09 -6.90
N THR A 41 4.57 0.13 -7.30
CA THR A 41 4.30 -0.78 -8.41
C THR A 41 3.58 -2.03 -7.89
N ILE A 42 2.32 -2.18 -8.31
CA ILE A 42 1.45 -3.31 -7.98
C ILE A 42 1.68 -4.44 -9.00
N PRO A 43 2.26 -5.59 -8.62
CA PRO A 43 2.52 -6.67 -9.56
C PRO A 43 1.25 -7.22 -10.21
N ALA A 44 1.40 -7.81 -11.40
CA ALA A 44 0.36 -8.63 -12.01
C ALA A 44 -0.03 -9.79 -11.06
N GLY A 45 -1.32 -10.08 -10.94
CA GLY A 45 -1.84 -11.12 -10.04
C GLY A 45 -1.74 -10.78 -8.54
N PHE A 46 -1.50 -9.52 -8.19
CA PHE A 46 -1.45 -9.07 -6.80
C PHE A 46 -2.84 -8.83 -6.22
N ALA A 47 -3.03 -9.15 -4.94
CA ALA A 47 -4.20 -8.77 -4.17
C ALA A 47 -3.85 -8.51 -2.70
N THR A 48 -4.43 -7.47 -2.11
CA THR A 48 -4.31 -7.18 -0.66
C THR A 48 -5.28 -7.99 0.19
N GLY A 49 -6.37 -8.48 -0.39
CA GLY A 49 -7.55 -8.90 0.35
C GLY A 49 -8.24 -7.72 1.04
N ARG A 50 -9.51 -7.90 1.43
CA ARG A 50 -10.26 -6.88 2.16
C ARG A 50 -9.65 -6.64 3.52
N HIS A 51 -9.41 -5.38 3.83
CA HIS A 51 -8.91 -4.92 5.12
C HIS A 51 -9.48 -3.55 5.46
N VAL A 52 -9.22 -3.11 6.68
CA VAL A 52 -9.62 -1.80 7.18
C VAL A 52 -8.52 -1.21 8.06
N HIS A 53 -8.37 0.10 8.01
CA HIS A 53 -7.57 0.89 8.93
C HIS A 53 -8.46 1.56 9.98
N ARG A 54 -8.09 1.53 11.25
CA ARG A 54 -8.94 2.10 12.33
C ARG A 54 -8.69 3.59 12.53
N VAL A 55 -7.47 4.03 12.23
CA VAL A 55 -6.97 5.39 12.45
C VAL A 55 -6.47 5.98 11.14
N GLN A 56 -5.75 5.20 10.34
CA GLN A 56 -5.15 5.71 9.11
C GLN A 56 -6.19 5.89 8.01
N GLU A 57 -6.06 6.99 7.27
CA GLU A 57 -6.72 7.19 5.99
C GLU A 57 -5.71 6.98 4.86
N GLU A 58 -6.21 6.56 3.71
CA GLU A 58 -5.40 6.33 2.52
C GLU A 58 -5.93 7.08 1.31
N THR A 59 -5.02 7.58 0.48
CA THR A 59 -5.36 8.01 -0.88
C THR A 59 -4.52 7.30 -1.90
N PHE A 60 -5.11 7.06 -3.07
CA PHE A 60 -4.41 6.48 -4.21
C PHE A 60 -4.66 7.31 -5.46
N TYR A 61 -3.61 7.52 -6.24
CA TYR A 61 -3.72 8.11 -7.58
C TYR A 61 -3.07 7.18 -8.60
N VAL A 62 -3.85 6.69 -9.56
CA VAL A 62 -3.35 5.74 -10.57
C VAL A 62 -2.53 6.49 -11.61
N LEU A 63 -1.27 6.08 -11.76
CA LEU A 63 -0.31 6.65 -12.70
C LEU A 63 -0.24 5.84 -13.99
N GLU A 64 -0.19 4.51 -13.87
CA GLU A 64 -0.04 3.58 -15.00
C GLU A 64 -0.79 2.27 -14.74
N GLY A 65 -1.20 1.59 -15.82
CA GLY A 65 -1.90 0.31 -15.73
C GLY A 65 -3.31 0.44 -15.15
N GLU A 66 -3.83 -0.66 -14.62
CA GLU A 66 -5.18 -0.71 -14.05
C GLU A 66 -5.28 -1.73 -12.91
N CYS A 67 -6.18 -1.46 -11.97
CA CYS A 67 -6.55 -2.38 -10.89
C CYS A 67 -8.05 -2.29 -10.65
N GLU A 68 -8.63 -3.39 -10.14
CA GLU A 68 -9.94 -3.35 -9.52
C GLU A 68 -9.81 -2.97 -8.05
N TRP A 69 -10.65 -2.05 -7.62
CA TRP A 69 -10.70 -1.53 -6.26
C TRP A 69 -12.07 -1.81 -5.68
N PHE A 70 -12.09 -2.38 -4.48
CA PHE A 70 -13.26 -2.35 -3.63
C PHE A 70 -13.07 -1.24 -2.61
N VAL A 71 -14.01 -0.33 -2.47
CA VAL A 71 -13.98 0.75 -1.47
C VAL A 71 -15.38 0.91 -0.89
N GLY A 72 -15.55 0.55 0.38
CA GLY A 72 -16.86 0.57 1.03
C GLY A 72 -17.80 -0.47 0.45
N ASP A 73 -18.73 -0.04 -0.41
CA ASP A 73 -19.69 -0.86 -1.15
C ASP A 73 -19.51 -0.77 -2.67
N GLU A 74 -18.54 0.01 -3.14
CA GLU A 74 -18.26 0.21 -4.56
C GLU A 74 -17.14 -0.70 -5.07
N ILE A 75 -17.30 -1.18 -6.30
CA ILE A 75 -16.23 -1.82 -7.08
C ILE A 75 -15.91 -0.94 -8.28
N VAL A 76 -14.66 -0.50 -8.38
CA VAL A 76 -14.19 0.43 -9.40
C VAL A 76 -13.01 -0.17 -10.14
N ARG A 77 -13.07 -0.20 -11.48
CA ARG A 77 -11.89 -0.40 -12.32
C ARG A 77 -11.16 0.94 -12.42
N ALA A 78 -10.08 1.10 -11.66
CA ALA A 78 -9.29 2.31 -11.64
C ALA A 78 -8.18 2.26 -12.71
N THR A 79 -8.23 3.21 -13.63
CA THR A 79 -7.25 3.43 -14.71
C THR A 79 -6.47 4.74 -14.46
N PRO A 80 -5.44 5.08 -15.24
CA PRO A 80 -4.65 6.29 -14.99
C PRO A 80 -5.50 7.56 -14.90
N GLY A 81 -5.21 8.40 -13.92
CA GLY A 81 -6.00 9.58 -13.58
C GLY A 81 -7.12 9.34 -12.55
N THR A 82 -7.38 8.09 -12.16
CA THR A 82 -8.34 7.78 -11.09
C THR A 82 -7.74 8.13 -9.73
N PHE A 83 -8.49 8.89 -8.93
CA PHE A 83 -8.19 9.17 -7.53
C PHE A 83 -9.14 8.37 -6.64
N LEU A 84 -8.61 7.76 -5.59
CA LEU A 84 -9.38 7.09 -4.54
C LEU A 84 -9.02 7.69 -3.19
N PHE A 85 -10.02 7.89 -2.34
CA PHE A 85 -9.86 8.24 -0.93
C PHE A 85 -10.60 7.22 -0.07
N ILE A 86 -9.90 6.71 0.92
CA ILE A 86 -10.38 5.70 1.85
C ILE A 86 -10.26 6.28 3.26
N PRO A 87 -11.37 6.72 3.88
CA PRO A 87 -11.34 7.19 5.26
C PRO A 87 -11.21 6.01 6.24
N PRO A 88 -10.84 6.27 7.51
CA PRO A 88 -10.72 5.22 8.52
C PRO A 88 -12.05 4.48 8.70
N GLY A 89 -11.98 3.18 8.93
CA GLY A 89 -13.14 2.32 9.13
C GLY A 89 -13.81 1.83 7.85
N VAL A 90 -13.41 2.29 6.66
CA VAL A 90 -13.96 1.83 5.38
C VAL A 90 -13.19 0.59 4.88
N PRO A 91 -13.87 -0.57 4.74
CA PRO A 91 -13.26 -1.75 4.15
C PRO A 91 -12.85 -1.50 2.69
N HIS A 92 -11.67 -1.94 2.31
CA HIS A 92 -11.16 -1.78 0.95
C HIS A 92 -10.23 -2.91 0.55
N ASN A 93 -10.07 -3.13 -0.76
CA ASN A 93 -9.03 -3.99 -1.33
C ASN A 93 -8.62 -3.53 -2.71
N ILE A 94 -7.40 -3.94 -3.08
CA ILE A 94 -6.83 -3.74 -4.41
C ILE A 94 -6.57 -5.11 -5.01
N THR A 95 -7.01 -5.29 -6.25
CA THR A 95 -6.76 -6.50 -7.03
C THR A 95 -6.24 -6.11 -8.41
N ASN A 96 -4.99 -6.49 -8.71
CA ASN A 96 -4.48 -6.45 -10.07
C ASN A 96 -4.69 -7.82 -10.74
N ALA A 97 -5.85 -8.00 -11.36
CA ALA A 97 -6.19 -9.22 -12.11
C ALA A 97 -5.60 -9.24 -13.54
N SER A 98 -4.88 -8.18 -13.94
CA SER A 98 -4.29 -8.09 -15.28
C SER A 98 -2.96 -8.86 -15.38
N GLU A 99 -2.46 -9.01 -16.60
CA GLU A 99 -1.13 -9.61 -16.87
C GLU A 99 0.03 -8.61 -16.75
N LYS A 100 -0.25 -7.34 -16.44
CA LYS A 100 0.75 -6.26 -16.38
C LYS A 100 0.77 -5.61 -15.00
N PRO A 101 1.91 -5.08 -14.55
CA PRO A 101 1.93 -4.27 -13.34
C PRO A 101 1.11 -2.98 -13.53
N ALA A 102 0.61 -2.45 -12.42
CA ALA A 102 0.04 -1.11 -12.33
C ALA A 102 0.90 -0.26 -11.38
N ARG A 103 0.80 1.06 -11.50
CA ARG A 103 1.58 1.98 -10.65
C ARG A 103 0.66 3.04 -10.05
N VAL A 104 0.78 3.25 -8.75
CA VAL A 104 -0.03 4.20 -8.00
C VAL A 104 0.85 5.07 -7.10
N LEU A 105 0.43 6.32 -6.91
CA LEU A 105 0.88 7.11 -5.78
C LEU A 105 -0.04 6.80 -4.60
N MET A 106 0.52 6.22 -3.54
CA MET A 106 -0.19 5.90 -2.31
C MET A 106 0.22 6.89 -1.22
N THR A 107 -0.74 7.37 -0.45
CA THR A 107 -0.52 8.26 0.69
C THR A 107 -1.26 7.71 1.87
N VAL A 108 -0.62 7.68 3.05
CA VAL A 108 -1.21 7.23 4.31
C VAL A 108 -1.06 8.32 5.35
N SER A 109 -2.12 8.65 6.08
CA SER A 109 -2.09 9.64 7.15
C SER A 109 -2.80 9.12 8.41
N PRO A 110 -2.24 9.26 9.62
CA PRO A 110 -0.91 9.78 9.96
C PRO A 110 0.25 8.90 9.44
N PRO A 111 1.51 9.39 9.44
CA PRO A 111 2.65 8.62 8.94
C PRO A 111 2.97 7.42 9.84
N GLY A 112 3.81 6.50 9.34
CA GLY A 112 4.31 5.32 10.06
C GLY A 112 4.08 4.00 9.32
N HIS A 113 3.33 4.00 8.23
CA HIS A 113 3.04 2.79 7.44
C HIS A 113 4.26 2.26 6.66
N GLU A 114 5.30 3.07 6.49
CA GLU A 114 6.61 2.66 5.95
C GLU A 114 7.21 1.50 6.75
N HIS A 115 7.06 1.53 8.08
CA HIS A 115 7.58 0.48 8.97
C HIS A 115 6.85 -0.85 8.78
N TYR A 116 5.54 -0.81 8.45
CA TYR A 116 4.79 -2.00 8.06
C TYR A 116 5.42 -2.64 6.82
N PHE A 117 5.71 -1.85 5.79
CA PHE A 117 6.30 -2.34 4.55
C PHE A 117 7.72 -2.87 4.73
N GLU A 118 8.55 -2.20 5.55
CA GLU A 118 9.89 -2.65 5.92
C GLU A 118 9.87 -4.01 6.62
N GLU A 119 9.01 -4.17 7.63
CA GLU A 119 8.87 -5.43 8.36
C GLU A 119 8.25 -6.53 7.49
N LEU A 120 7.25 -6.20 6.66
CA LEU A 120 6.65 -7.14 5.72
C LEU A 120 7.68 -7.66 4.70
N ALA A 121 8.53 -6.79 4.18
CA ALA A 121 9.60 -7.17 3.25
C ALA A 121 10.58 -8.14 3.92
N LYS A 122 10.97 -7.89 5.18
CA LYS A 122 11.84 -8.79 5.95
C LYS A 122 11.18 -10.16 6.17
N LEU A 123 9.91 -10.19 6.54
CA LEU A 123 9.17 -11.46 6.78
C LEU A 123 9.01 -12.30 5.52
N THR A 124 8.91 -11.66 4.35
CA THR A 124 8.64 -12.34 3.08
C THR A 124 9.91 -12.66 2.27
N ALA A 125 11.09 -12.18 2.71
CA ALA A 125 12.36 -12.37 2.00
C ALA A 125 12.79 -13.84 1.87
N SER A 126 12.42 -14.70 2.82
CA SER A 126 12.87 -16.10 2.89
C SER A 126 11.80 -17.13 2.50
N GLY A 127 10.74 -16.69 1.82
CA GLY A 127 9.61 -17.53 1.40
C GLY A 127 8.29 -17.13 2.05
N PRO A 128 7.23 -17.96 1.94
CA PRO A 128 5.94 -17.67 2.53
C PRO A 128 6.06 -17.45 4.04
N PRO A 129 5.63 -16.28 4.55
CA PRO A 129 5.73 -15.97 5.97
C PRO A 129 4.72 -16.79 6.78
N ASP A 130 5.03 -17.00 8.07
CA ASP A 130 4.07 -17.57 9.00
C ASP A 130 2.82 -16.68 9.12
N ALA A 131 1.64 -17.31 9.07
CA ALA A 131 0.37 -16.59 9.03
C ALA A 131 0.11 -15.79 10.31
N LYS A 132 0.55 -16.31 11.46
CA LYS A 132 0.42 -15.61 12.75
C LYS A 132 1.34 -14.39 12.79
N ALA A 133 2.59 -14.50 12.34
CA ALA A 133 3.50 -13.37 12.25
C ALA A 133 2.94 -12.23 11.36
N ILE A 134 2.31 -12.56 10.23
CA ILE A 134 1.65 -11.57 9.37
C ILE A 134 0.45 -10.92 10.07
N SER A 135 -0.37 -11.70 10.78
CA SER A 135 -1.51 -11.17 11.52
C SER A 135 -1.06 -10.22 12.63
N GLU A 136 -0.02 -10.56 13.38
CA GLU A 136 0.54 -9.72 14.45
C GLU A 136 1.17 -8.44 13.89
N LEU A 137 1.86 -8.53 12.74
CA LEU A 137 2.40 -7.37 12.05
C LEU A 137 1.26 -6.40 11.66
N ARG A 138 0.23 -6.91 10.98
CA ARG A 138 -0.92 -6.12 10.54
C ARG A 138 -1.63 -5.43 11.71
N ALA A 139 -1.88 -6.15 12.80
CA ALA A 139 -2.52 -5.60 13.97
C ALA A 139 -1.73 -4.42 14.59
N ARG A 140 -0.39 -4.50 14.61
CA ARG A 140 0.49 -3.41 15.09
C ARG A 140 0.43 -2.16 14.22
N PHE A 141 0.31 -2.33 12.91
CA PHE A 141 0.31 -1.23 11.93
C PHE A 141 -1.09 -0.96 11.36
N ASP A 142 -2.06 -0.89 12.28
CA ASP A 142 -3.41 -0.43 12.00
C ASP A 142 -4.12 -1.12 10.82
N THR A 143 -3.86 -2.41 10.60
CA THR A 143 -4.45 -3.15 9.48
C THR A 143 -5.23 -4.34 10.01
N ASP A 144 -6.55 -4.33 9.88
CA ASP A 144 -7.40 -5.47 10.23
C ASP A 144 -7.84 -6.21 8.96
N GLN A 145 -7.34 -7.43 8.78
CA GLN A 145 -7.66 -8.25 7.60
C GLN A 145 -9.07 -8.88 7.74
N LEU A 146 -9.92 -8.64 6.75
CA LEU A 146 -11.32 -9.12 6.71
C LEU A 146 -11.51 -10.31 5.77
N SER A 147 -10.66 -10.44 4.74
CA SER A 147 -10.73 -11.57 3.80
C SER A 147 -9.36 -12.10 3.42
N ALA A 148 -9.32 -13.28 2.79
CA ALA A 148 -8.12 -13.82 2.17
C ALA A 148 -7.60 -12.91 1.04
N LEU A 149 -6.31 -13.07 0.72
CA LEU A 149 -5.61 -12.37 -0.35
C LEU A 149 -5.86 -13.12 -1.67
N THR A 150 -6.99 -12.83 -2.31
CA THR A 150 -7.41 -13.50 -3.54
C THR A 150 -7.63 -12.49 -4.65
N THR A 151 -7.21 -12.83 -5.86
CA THR A 151 -7.57 -12.11 -7.10
C THR A 151 -8.90 -12.59 -7.69
N ARG A 152 -9.43 -13.70 -7.16
CA ARG A 152 -10.78 -14.20 -7.49
C ARG A 152 -11.78 -13.54 -6.56
N ALA A 153 -12.83 -12.96 -7.15
CA ALA A 153 -13.99 -12.43 -6.44
C ALA A 153 -14.65 -13.49 -5.54
#